data_AF-A0AAD1HIP2-F1
#
_entry.id   AF-A0AAD1HIP2-F1
#
_cell.length_a   1.000
_cell.length_b   1.000
_cell.length_c   1.000
_cell.angle_alpha   90.00
_cell.angle_beta   90.00
_cell.angle_gamma   90.00
#
_symmetry.space_group_name_H-M   'P 1'
#
loop_
_entity.id
_entity.type
_entity.pdbx_description
1 polymer ?
#
loop_
_entity_poly.entity_id
_entity_poly.type
_entity_poly.pdbx_seq_one_letter_code
_entity_poly.pdbx_strand_id
1 'polypeptide(L)'
;MADGDPPPRPALRWRSPLRGLWLTSVLGSVLLVALPIVTITGLLSYIAYGPQFGQAIPGDVGWLKLPTFDWPTDPSWLYRLNQGVHVGLGLILIPIVLAKLWSVIPRLFAWPPARSLAQLLERASLVMLVGGILFEIITGVLNIQYDYIFGFSFYTAHYYGAWVFIAGFVIHLAIKLPRMWSGIRSMSMRDVVRTNRKNTRPEPYEPDGLVAADPDPATISRRGALALVGGGALFIAVITAGQTIGGITRQAALLLPRGLSRGSGPNDFAVNRTAAAARITPDLTGEKWRLTLTGGPKPVVLDRATLTAMTQHTARLPIACVEGWSTTETWTGVPLRELARLAGVPEPKSAFVRSVEPRGAFNRATLQANQVMHPDSLLALRVNDADLSPDHGFPARIIVPALPGVHNTKWVGSIDFRSR
;
A
#
# COMPACT_ATOMS: atom_id res chain seq x y z
N MET A 1 54.28 -4.05 -35.81
CA MET A 1 53.36 -4.71 -34.86
C MET A 1 53.05 -3.69 -33.79
N ALA A 2 51.87 -3.08 -33.87
CA ALA A 2 51.38 -2.11 -32.89
C ALA A 2 50.29 -2.82 -32.09
N ASP A 3 50.64 -3.31 -30.91
CA ASP A 3 49.68 -3.76 -29.91
C ASP A 3 49.06 -2.51 -29.27
N GLY A 4 48.07 -1.96 -29.97
CA GLY A 4 47.16 -0.97 -29.40
C GLY A 4 46.06 -1.70 -28.64
N ASP A 5 46.17 -1.72 -27.31
CA ASP A 5 45.04 -2.00 -26.43
C ASP A 5 43.83 -1.16 -26.91
N PRO A 6 42.63 -1.74 -27.04
CA PRO A 6 41.46 -0.98 -27.45
C PRO A 6 41.23 0.16 -26.44
N PRO A 7 40.90 1.38 -26.90
CA PRO A 7 40.65 2.49 -25.98
C PRO A 7 39.55 2.08 -24.99
N PRO A 8 39.71 2.35 -23.69
CA PRO A 8 38.65 2.06 -22.73
C PRO A 8 37.40 2.79 -23.19
N ARG A 9 36.32 2.04 -23.44
CA ARG A 9 34.98 2.58 -23.70
C ARG A 9 34.76 3.78 -22.77
N PRO A 10 34.16 4.90 -23.21
CA PRO A 10 33.96 6.05 -22.34
C PRO A 10 33.14 5.61 -21.13
N ALA A 11 33.83 5.30 -20.04
CA ALA A 11 33.20 4.92 -18.80
C ALA A 11 32.36 6.11 -18.41
N LEU A 12 31.06 5.91 -18.16
CA LEU A 12 30.20 6.93 -17.58
C LEU A 12 30.93 7.53 -16.37
N ARG A 13 31.51 8.72 -16.54
CA ARG A 13 32.40 9.31 -15.52
C ARG A 13 31.52 9.91 -14.44
N TRP A 14 31.42 9.20 -13.34
CA TRP A 14 30.63 9.58 -12.19
C TRP A 14 31.36 10.60 -11.30
N ARG A 15 31.41 11.87 -11.72
CA ARG A 15 32.30 12.92 -11.15
C ARG A 15 31.70 13.83 -10.08
N SER A 16 30.50 13.58 -9.57
CA SER A 16 29.90 14.47 -8.57
C SER A 16 30.70 14.48 -7.25
N PRO A 17 31.06 15.65 -6.69
CA PRO A 17 31.79 15.75 -5.42
C PRO A 17 30.90 15.50 -4.19
N LEU A 18 29.60 15.32 -4.39
CA LEU A 18 28.66 15.10 -3.29
C LEU A 18 28.57 13.63 -2.87
N ARG A 19 28.98 12.70 -3.74
CA ARG A 19 28.99 11.29 -3.40
C ARG A 19 30.07 11.03 -2.38
N GLY A 20 29.74 10.21 -1.39
CA GLY A 20 30.61 9.92 -0.28
C GLY A 20 29.86 9.14 0.79
N LEU A 21 30.61 8.67 1.77
CA LEU A 21 30.09 7.79 2.81
C LEU A 21 29.01 8.50 3.63
N TRP A 22 29.20 9.78 3.95
CA TRP A 22 28.28 10.54 4.78
C TRP A 22 26.89 10.64 4.15
N LEU A 23 26.78 11.16 2.92
CA LEU A 23 25.48 11.37 2.26
C LEU A 23 24.73 10.06 2.05
N THR A 24 25.45 9.03 1.60
CA THR A 24 24.90 7.69 1.40
C THR A 24 24.40 7.08 2.72
N SER A 25 25.04 7.39 3.85
CA SER A 25 24.64 6.89 5.17
C SER A 25 23.44 7.64 5.73
N VAL A 26 23.34 8.96 5.51
CA VAL A 26 22.16 9.76 5.87
C VAL A 26 20.92 9.28 5.12
N LEU A 27 21.02 9.07 3.81
CA LEU A 27 19.91 8.50 3.02
C LEU A 27 19.60 7.06 3.48
N GLY A 28 20.63 6.29 3.83
CA GLY A 28 20.50 4.94 4.36
C GLY A 28 19.78 4.88 5.71
N SER A 29 20.00 5.82 6.62
CA SER A 29 19.35 5.81 7.93
C SER A 29 17.87 6.15 7.85
N VAL A 30 17.48 7.07 6.95
CA VAL A 30 16.05 7.33 6.68
C VAL A 30 15.36 6.07 6.19
N LEU A 31 15.98 5.38 5.22
CA LEU A 31 15.47 4.11 4.68
C LEU A 31 15.45 2.99 5.73
N LEU A 32 16.45 2.92 6.62
CA LEU A 32 16.53 1.94 7.70
C LEU A 32 15.31 2.02 8.64
N VAL A 33 14.80 3.22 8.90
CA VAL A 33 13.62 3.42 9.75
C VAL A 33 12.33 3.22 8.94
N ALA A 34 12.26 3.79 7.75
CA ALA A 34 11.01 3.86 7.00
C ALA A 34 10.63 2.55 6.30
N LEU A 35 11.60 1.81 5.75
CA LEU A 35 11.32 0.58 5.01
C LEU A 35 10.69 -0.52 5.90
N PRO A 36 11.16 -0.77 7.14
CA PRO A 36 10.47 -1.67 8.05
C PRO A 36 9.01 -1.29 8.31
N ILE A 37 8.69 0.00 8.42
CA ILE A 37 7.31 0.47 8.62
C ILE A 37 6.46 0.12 7.39
N VAL A 38 6.95 0.39 6.17
CA VAL A 38 6.25 0.02 4.92
C VAL A 38 6.06 -1.50 4.83
N THR A 39 7.10 -2.28 5.14
CA THR A 39 7.03 -3.74 5.13
C THR A 39 6.00 -4.27 6.13
N ILE A 40 6.07 -3.85 7.39
CA ILE A 40 5.15 -4.32 8.45
C ILE A 40 3.71 -3.97 8.10
N THR A 41 3.46 -2.72 7.67
CA THR A 41 2.10 -2.29 7.29
C THR A 41 1.56 -3.04 6.08
N GLY A 42 2.42 -3.40 5.10
CA GLY A 42 2.04 -4.26 3.98
C GLY A 42 1.66 -5.69 4.40
N LEU A 43 2.47 -6.30 5.27
CA LEU A 43 2.19 -7.64 5.82
C LEU A 43 0.93 -7.64 6.70
N LEU A 44 0.70 -6.58 7.47
CA LEU A 44 -0.55 -6.39 8.22
C LEU A 44 -1.75 -6.24 7.29
N SER A 45 -1.60 -5.56 6.15
CA SER A 45 -2.67 -5.48 5.14
C SER A 45 -3.00 -6.84 4.53
N TYR A 46 -1.99 -7.69 4.31
CA TYR A 46 -2.22 -9.08 3.91
C TYR A 46 -3.01 -9.86 4.98
N ILE A 47 -2.71 -9.67 6.27
CA ILE A 47 -3.48 -10.29 7.37
C ILE A 47 -4.91 -9.74 7.43
N ALA A 48 -5.11 -8.43 7.22
CA ALA A 48 -6.43 -7.80 7.19
C ALA A 48 -7.33 -8.36 6.07
N TYR A 49 -6.75 -8.99 5.05
CA TYR A 49 -7.54 -9.71 4.06
C TYR A 49 -8.16 -10.99 4.61
N GLY A 50 -7.74 -11.51 5.76
CA GLY A 50 -8.28 -12.75 6.31
C GLY A 50 -7.74 -14.01 5.62
N PRO A 51 -6.41 -14.23 5.57
CA PRO A 51 -5.80 -15.44 5.01
C PRO A 51 -6.33 -16.74 5.67
N GLN A 52 -6.81 -16.68 6.91
CA GLN A 52 -7.48 -17.81 7.59
C GLN A 52 -8.76 -18.26 6.88
N PHE A 53 -9.39 -17.39 6.08
CA PHE A 53 -10.58 -17.69 5.28
C PHE A 53 -10.25 -17.96 3.80
N GLY A 54 -8.97 -18.05 3.43
CA GLY A 54 -8.55 -18.31 2.05
C GLY A 54 -8.85 -17.18 1.06
N GLN A 55 -9.11 -15.96 1.55
CA GLN A 55 -9.47 -14.81 0.72
C GLN A 55 -8.34 -13.78 0.55
N ALA A 56 -7.19 -14.01 1.19
CA ALA A 56 -5.96 -13.28 0.88
C ALA A 56 -5.41 -13.71 -0.48
N ILE A 57 -4.76 -12.77 -1.18
CA ILE A 57 -4.12 -13.02 -2.48
C ILE A 57 -2.65 -12.64 -2.33
N PRO A 58 -1.70 -13.55 -2.60
CA PRO A 58 -1.89 -14.96 -2.97
C PRO A 58 -2.41 -15.81 -1.79
N GLY A 59 -3.21 -16.85 -2.08
CA GLY A 59 -3.79 -17.71 -1.04
C GLY A 59 -2.86 -18.82 -0.56
N ASP A 60 -2.01 -19.36 -1.44
CA ASP A 60 -0.99 -20.35 -1.12
C ASP A 60 0.40 -19.72 -1.21
N VAL A 61 1.07 -19.66 -0.06
CA VAL A 61 2.39 -19.05 0.13
C VAL A 61 3.37 -19.98 0.83
N GLY A 62 3.00 -21.26 1.02
CA GLY A 62 3.83 -22.25 1.70
C GLY A 62 4.38 -21.75 3.05
N TRP A 63 5.71 -21.82 3.19
CA TRP A 63 6.45 -21.43 4.40
C TRP A 63 6.51 -19.91 4.63
N LEU A 64 6.13 -19.09 3.65
CA LEU A 64 6.01 -17.64 3.79
C LEU A 64 4.66 -17.22 4.38
N LYS A 65 3.84 -18.17 4.85
CA LYS A 65 2.57 -17.89 5.51
C LYS A 65 2.81 -17.19 6.85
N LEU A 66 2.17 -16.05 7.02
CA LEU A 66 2.20 -15.32 8.29
C LEU A 66 1.27 -15.98 9.33
N PRO A 67 1.60 -15.88 10.63
CA PRO A 67 0.63 -16.13 11.69
C PRO A 67 -0.62 -15.27 11.47
N THR A 68 -1.79 -15.91 11.53
CA THR A 68 -3.07 -15.25 11.27
C THR A 68 -3.77 -14.94 12.58
N PHE A 69 -4.47 -13.82 12.63
CA PHE A 69 -5.31 -13.44 13.76
C PHE A 69 -6.56 -12.72 13.26
N ASP A 70 -7.56 -12.63 14.13
CA ASP A 70 -8.77 -11.87 13.85
C ASP A 70 -8.43 -10.38 13.78
N TRP A 71 -8.59 -9.79 12.60
CA TRP A 71 -8.30 -8.38 12.38
C TRP A 71 -9.18 -7.48 13.28
N PRO A 72 -8.62 -6.54 14.06
CA PRO A 72 -9.41 -5.70 14.95
C PRO A 72 -10.41 -4.82 14.20
N THR A 73 -11.58 -4.58 14.81
CA THR A 73 -12.59 -3.62 14.35
C THR A 73 -12.37 -2.21 14.91
N ASP A 74 -11.54 -2.10 15.95
CA ASP A 74 -11.35 -0.89 16.74
C ASP A 74 -9.88 -0.45 16.78
N PRO A 75 -9.60 0.86 16.63
CA PRO A 75 -10.55 1.90 16.24
C PRO A 75 -11.02 1.72 14.79
N SER A 76 -12.20 2.24 14.44
CA SER A 76 -12.82 2.06 13.11
C SER A 76 -11.98 2.53 11.92
N TRP A 77 -10.99 3.39 12.16
CA TRP A 77 -10.04 3.88 11.16
C TRP A 77 -8.73 3.08 11.07
N LEU A 78 -8.57 1.97 11.81
CA LEU A 78 -7.31 1.23 11.89
C LEU A 78 -6.76 0.84 10.51
N TYR A 79 -7.58 0.24 9.64
CA TYR A 79 -7.12 -0.15 8.31
C TYR A 79 -6.80 1.06 7.40
N ARG A 80 -7.52 2.19 7.58
CA ARG A 80 -7.16 3.45 6.91
C ARG A 80 -5.74 3.89 7.29
N LEU A 81 -5.40 3.83 8.58
CA LEU A 81 -4.05 4.17 9.03
C LEU A 81 -3.02 3.19 8.45
N ASN A 82 -3.25 1.89 8.61
CA ASN A 82 -2.31 0.86 8.14
C ASN A 82 -2.04 0.99 6.63
N GLN A 83 -3.09 1.01 5.81
CA GLN A 83 -2.95 1.08 4.37
C GLN A 83 -2.47 2.47 3.89
N GLY A 84 -2.92 3.53 4.55
CA GLY A 84 -2.47 4.89 4.26
C GLY A 84 -0.99 5.09 4.54
N VAL A 85 -0.47 4.52 5.64
CA VAL A 85 0.96 4.52 5.95
C VAL A 85 1.73 3.68 4.93
N HIS A 86 1.27 2.46 4.61
CA HIS A 86 1.94 1.59 3.65
C HIS A 86 2.14 2.28 2.28
N VAL A 87 1.03 2.71 1.67
CA VAL A 87 1.06 3.35 0.34
C VAL A 87 1.70 4.73 0.40
N GLY A 88 1.31 5.55 1.39
CA GLY A 88 1.80 6.92 1.50
C GLY A 88 3.29 6.99 1.77
N LEU A 89 3.80 6.20 2.71
CA LEU A 89 5.23 6.14 2.97
C LEU A 89 5.99 5.52 1.78
N GLY A 90 5.43 4.49 1.13
CA GLY A 90 6.00 3.94 -0.11
C GLY A 90 6.24 5.01 -1.18
N LEU A 91 5.27 5.89 -1.43
CA LEU A 91 5.40 7.01 -2.36
C LEU A 91 6.40 8.07 -1.87
N ILE A 92 6.33 8.47 -0.59
CA ILE A 92 7.23 9.46 0.02
C ILE A 92 8.69 9.05 -0.10
N LEU A 93 8.97 7.75 -0.08
CA LEU A 93 10.33 7.23 -0.16
C LEU A 93 10.91 7.25 -1.58
N ILE A 94 10.12 7.46 -2.64
CA ILE A 94 10.62 7.44 -4.03
C ILE A 94 11.83 8.38 -4.24
N PRO A 95 11.78 9.68 -3.87
CA PRO A 95 12.93 10.58 -4.05
C PRO A 95 14.14 10.14 -3.22
N ILE A 96 13.92 9.56 -2.04
CA ILE A 96 14.98 9.10 -1.13
C ILE A 96 15.67 7.87 -1.71
N VAL A 97 14.90 6.91 -2.23
CA VAL A 97 15.42 5.71 -2.91
C VAL A 97 16.21 6.10 -4.16
N LEU A 98 15.68 6.99 -5.00
CA LEU A 98 16.40 7.47 -6.18
C LEU A 98 17.71 8.19 -5.80
N ALA A 99 17.69 9.03 -4.77
CA ALA A 99 18.91 9.68 -4.26
C ALA A 99 19.91 8.66 -3.69
N LYS A 100 19.42 7.64 -2.97
CA LYS A 100 20.26 6.57 -2.43
C LYS A 100 20.91 5.77 -3.56
N LEU A 101 20.16 5.38 -4.58
CA LEU A 101 20.66 4.68 -5.77
C LEU A 101 21.68 5.53 -6.52
N TRP A 102 21.39 6.81 -6.74
CA TRP A 102 22.34 7.74 -7.36
C TRP A 102 23.66 7.88 -6.57
N SER A 103 23.58 7.83 -5.23
CA SER A 103 24.76 7.94 -4.37
C SER A 103 25.68 6.71 -4.47
N VAL A 104 25.13 5.54 -4.83
CA VAL A 104 25.88 4.27 -4.94
C VAL A 104 26.05 3.79 -6.38
N ILE A 105 25.50 4.49 -7.38
CA ILE A 105 25.47 4.04 -8.78
C ILE A 105 26.83 3.56 -9.33
N PRO A 106 28.00 4.16 -8.99
CA PRO A 106 29.27 3.67 -9.53
C PRO A 106 29.59 2.23 -9.11
N ARG A 107 29.15 1.83 -7.91
CA ARG A 107 29.35 0.48 -7.36
C ARG A 107 28.58 -0.58 -8.15
N LEU A 108 27.44 -0.22 -8.76
CA LEU A 108 26.64 -1.14 -9.57
C LEU A 108 27.37 -1.52 -10.87
N PHE A 109 28.23 -0.64 -11.39
CA PHE A 109 28.98 -0.81 -12.64
C PHE A 109 30.47 -1.16 -12.43
N ALA A 110 30.90 -1.45 -11.20
CA ALA A 110 32.29 -1.79 -10.92
C ALA A 110 32.69 -3.13 -11.57
N TRP A 111 33.88 -3.18 -12.21
CA TRP A 111 34.45 -4.36 -12.86
C TRP A 111 35.81 -4.74 -12.24
N PRO A 112 36.15 -6.04 -12.09
CA PRO A 112 35.35 -7.23 -12.39
C PRO A 112 34.12 -7.37 -11.46
N PRO A 113 33.07 -8.10 -11.89
CA PRO A 113 31.84 -8.21 -11.13
C PRO A 113 32.05 -8.98 -9.81
N ALA A 114 32.91 -9.99 -9.76
CA ALA A 114 33.29 -10.62 -8.51
C ALA A 114 34.75 -11.04 -8.57
N ARG A 115 35.46 -10.86 -7.46
CA ARG A 115 36.84 -11.30 -7.19
C ARG A 115 36.87 -12.46 -6.19
N SER A 116 35.74 -12.76 -5.56
CA SER A 116 35.57 -13.86 -4.60
C SER A 116 34.11 -14.32 -4.49
N LEU A 117 33.88 -15.51 -3.93
CA LEU A 117 32.54 -16.02 -3.64
C LEU A 117 31.77 -15.12 -2.66
N ALA A 118 32.46 -14.56 -1.66
CA ALA A 118 31.87 -13.59 -0.74
C ALA A 118 31.37 -12.33 -1.47
N GLN A 119 32.15 -11.82 -2.44
CA GLN A 119 31.73 -10.67 -3.24
C GLN A 119 30.57 -11.01 -4.20
N LEU A 120 30.53 -12.24 -4.71
CA LEU A 120 29.40 -12.72 -5.52
C LEU A 120 28.11 -12.76 -4.70
N LEU A 121 28.16 -13.31 -3.48
CA LEU A 121 27.02 -13.33 -2.55
C LEU A 121 26.58 -11.93 -2.13
N GLU A 122 27.54 -11.02 -1.88
CA GLU A 122 27.24 -9.61 -1.63
C GLU A 122 26.50 -8.99 -2.81
N ARG A 123 26.92 -9.23 -4.05
CA ARG A 123 26.23 -8.71 -5.24
C ARG A 123 24.86 -9.33 -5.47
N ALA A 124 24.70 -10.62 -5.22
CA ALA A 124 23.38 -11.26 -5.26
C ALA A 124 22.41 -10.58 -4.28
N SER A 125 22.86 -10.29 -3.05
CA SER A 125 22.06 -9.55 -2.07
C SER A 125 21.71 -8.14 -2.53
N LEU A 126 22.62 -7.46 -3.25
CA LEU A 126 22.36 -6.13 -3.82
C LEU A 126 21.35 -6.18 -4.97
N VAL A 127 21.37 -7.23 -5.80
CA VAL A 127 20.35 -7.43 -6.85
C VAL A 127 18.98 -7.66 -6.21
N MET A 128 18.90 -8.48 -5.17
CA MET A 128 17.65 -8.69 -4.42
C MET A 128 17.15 -7.39 -3.78
N LEU A 129 18.05 -6.60 -3.18
CA LEU A 129 17.70 -5.34 -2.54
C LEU A 129 17.25 -4.27 -3.55
N VAL A 130 18.06 -4.00 -4.57
CA VAL A 130 17.81 -2.94 -5.56
C VAL A 130 16.68 -3.36 -6.52
N GLY A 131 16.74 -4.59 -7.02
CA GLY A 131 15.69 -5.15 -7.86
C GLY A 131 14.37 -5.24 -7.09
N GLY A 132 14.39 -5.73 -5.85
CA GLY A 132 13.22 -5.82 -5.00
C GLY A 132 12.59 -4.46 -4.72
N ILE A 133 13.35 -3.47 -4.23
CA ILE A 133 12.77 -2.16 -3.90
C ILE A 133 12.22 -1.44 -5.14
N LEU A 134 12.89 -1.54 -6.28
CA LEU A 134 12.41 -0.95 -7.53
C LEU A 134 11.15 -1.66 -8.02
N PHE A 135 11.12 -3.00 -7.93
CA PHE A 135 9.96 -3.80 -8.27
C PHE A 135 8.75 -3.45 -7.40
N GLU A 136 8.91 -3.42 -6.08
CA GLU A 136 7.84 -3.06 -5.14
C GLU A 136 7.30 -1.65 -5.42
N ILE A 137 8.17 -0.66 -5.58
CA ILE A 137 7.75 0.72 -5.86
C ILE A 137 7.04 0.83 -7.21
N ILE A 138 7.61 0.28 -8.28
CA ILE A 138 7.05 0.42 -9.63
C ILE A 138 5.72 -0.31 -9.71
N THR A 139 5.65 -1.58 -9.27
CA THR A 139 4.40 -2.34 -9.28
C THR A 139 3.35 -1.70 -8.39
N GLY A 140 3.73 -1.16 -7.22
CA GLY A 140 2.84 -0.43 -6.33
C GLY A 140 2.27 0.84 -6.97
N VAL A 141 3.11 1.66 -7.61
CA VAL A 141 2.69 2.88 -8.32
C VAL A 141 1.76 2.55 -9.49
N LEU A 142 2.08 1.53 -10.28
CA LEU A 142 1.23 1.09 -11.39
C LEU A 142 -0.13 0.58 -10.90
N ASN A 143 -0.14 -0.19 -9.79
CA ASN A 143 -1.37 -0.69 -9.19
C ASN A 143 -2.30 0.44 -8.70
N ILE A 144 -1.78 1.48 -8.04
CA ILE A 144 -2.60 2.63 -7.61
C ILE A 144 -3.14 3.44 -8.79
N GLN A 145 -2.53 3.33 -9.97
CA GLN A 145 -2.95 4.00 -11.20
C GLN A 145 -3.86 3.13 -12.09
N TYR A 146 -4.19 1.89 -11.69
CA TYR A 146 -4.88 0.90 -12.52
C TYR A 146 -4.16 0.51 -13.81
N ASP A 147 -2.85 0.75 -13.87
CA ASP A 147 -2.05 0.49 -15.06
C ASP A 147 -1.40 -0.90 -15.01
N TYR A 148 -2.19 -1.93 -15.30
CA TYR A 148 -1.76 -3.33 -15.30
C TYR A 148 -1.10 -3.71 -16.63
N ILE A 149 0.01 -3.04 -16.97
CA ILE A 149 0.80 -3.35 -18.18
C ILE A 149 1.50 -4.73 -18.12
N PHE A 150 1.46 -5.39 -16.96
CA PHE A 150 2.13 -6.66 -16.70
C PHE A 150 1.16 -7.85 -16.71
N GLY A 151 1.55 -8.96 -17.33
CA GLY A 151 0.74 -10.17 -17.49
C GLY A 151 0.64 -11.08 -16.26
N PHE A 152 0.89 -10.55 -15.05
CA PHE A 152 0.86 -11.31 -13.80
C PHE A 152 -0.03 -10.65 -12.73
N SER A 153 -0.45 -11.42 -11.74
CA SER A 153 -1.19 -10.90 -10.58
C SER A 153 -0.32 -9.94 -9.76
N PHE A 154 -0.70 -8.67 -9.68
CA PHE A 154 -0.04 -7.68 -8.82
C PHE A 154 0.11 -8.20 -7.39
N TYR A 155 -0.98 -8.67 -6.78
CA TYR A 155 -0.98 -9.14 -5.38
C TYR A 155 0.03 -10.25 -5.13
N THR A 156 0.08 -11.23 -6.04
CA THR A 156 1.01 -12.36 -5.95
C THR A 156 2.45 -11.90 -6.12
N ALA A 157 2.70 -11.14 -7.17
CA ALA A 157 4.01 -10.61 -7.52
C ALA A 157 4.59 -9.73 -6.40
N HIS A 158 3.80 -8.80 -5.90
CA HIS A 158 4.18 -7.86 -4.85
C HIS A 158 4.44 -8.59 -3.51
N TYR A 159 3.65 -9.62 -3.17
CA TYR A 159 3.92 -10.41 -1.97
C TYR A 159 5.27 -11.13 -2.00
N TYR A 160 5.57 -11.83 -3.11
CA TYR A 160 6.84 -12.55 -3.25
C TYR A 160 8.02 -11.58 -3.45
N GLY A 161 7.82 -10.49 -4.17
CA GLY A 161 8.81 -9.42 -4.34
C GLY A 161 9.19 -8.79 -2.99
N ALA A 162 8.22 -8.58 -2.10
CA ALA A 162 8.47 -8.11 -0.75
C ALA A 162 9.38 -9.06 0.04
N TRP A 163 9.19 -10.38 -0.04
CA TRP A 163 10.07 -11.35 0.62
C TRP A 163 11.49 -11.38 0.04
N VAL A 164 11.63 -11.27 -1.29
CA VAL A 164 12.94 -11.13 -1.94
C VAL A 164 13.65 -9.86 -1.45
N PHE A 165 12.92 -8.74 -1.40
CA PHE A 165 13.43 -7.48 -0.88
C PHE A 165 13.83 -7.59 0.60
N ILE A 166 12.98 -8.16 1.46
CA ILE A 166 13.25 -8.34 2.91
C ILE A 166 14.54 -9.13 3.13
N ALA A 167 14.71 -10.25 2.42
CA ALA A 167 15.92 -11.05 2.52
C ALA A 167 17.17 -10.24 2.10
N GLY A 168 17.11 -9.54 0.97
CA GLY A 168 18.19 -8.65 0.54
C GLY A 168 18.48 -7.51 1.52
N PHE A 169 17.43 -6.92 2.12
CA PHE A 169 17.53 -5.84 3.08
C PHE A 169 18.18 -6.27 4.40
N VAL A 170 17.79 -7.42 4.96
CA VAL A 170 18.39 -7.96 6.19
C VAL A 170 19.87 -8.29 5.98
N ILE A 171 20.22 -8.94 4.86
CA ILE A 171 21.62 -9.23 4.52
C ILE A 171 22.42 -7.93 4.39
N HIS A 172 21.87 -6.94 3.66
CA HIS A 172 22.51 -5.65 3.48
C HIS A 172 22.72 -4.93 4.81
N LEU A 173 21.72 -4.96 5.69
CA LEU A 173 21.79 -4.38 7.03
C LEU A 173 22.92 -5.03 7.83
N ALA A 174 22.97 -6.36 7.91
CA ALA A 174 23.99 -7.10 8.64
C ALA A 174 25.42 -6.73 8.18
N ILE A 175 25.62 -6.52 6.88
CA ILE A 175 26.94 -6.22 6.31
C ILE A 175 27.31 -4.73 6.43
N LYS A 176 26.37 -3.82 6.18
CA LYS A 176 26.66 -2.38 5.98
C LYS A 176 26.34 -1.50 7.17
N LEU A 177 25.66 -2.00 8.20
CA LEU A 177 25.27 -1.18 9.37
C LEU A 177 26.47 -0.50 10.05
N PRO A 178 27.59 -1.18 10.36
CA PRO A 178 28.73 -0.51 11.01
C PRO A 178 29.31 0.63 10.17
N ARG A 179 29.42 0.42 8.85
CA ARG A 179 29.94 1.44 7.92
C ARG A 179 28.97 2.59 7.72
N MET A 180 27.67 2.35 7.79
CA MET A 180 26.66 3.42 7.81
C MET A 180 26.79 4.28 9.07
N TRP A 181 26.97 3.65 10.23
CA TRP A 181 27.15 4.36 11.50
C TRP A 181 28.42 5.23 11.52
N SER A 182 29.54 4.73 11.01
CA SER A 182 30.75 5.56 10.87
C SER A 182 30.53 6.72 9.92
N GLY A 183 29.79 6.48 8.81
CA GLY A 183 29.41 7.50 7.86
C GLY A 183 28.55 8.63 8.44
N ILE A 184 27.55 8.33 9.27
CA ILE A 184 26.72 9.38 9.90
C ILE A 184 27.55 10.25 10.84
N ARG A 185 28.56 9.67 11.49
CA ARG A 185 29.43 10.37 12.45
C ARG A 185 30.59 11.13 11.78
N SER A 186 30.87 10.89 10.50
CA SER A 186 32.04 11.48 9.82
C SER A 186 31.90 12.98 9.54
N MET A 187 30.68 13.52 9.50
CA MET A 187 30.43 14.95 9.37
C MET A 187 29.26 15.40 10.23
N SER A 188 29.37 16.59 10.81
CA SER A 188 28.28 17.22 11.56
C SER A 188 27.19 17.74 10.60
N MET A 189 25.93 17.45 10.92
CA MET A 189 24.79 18.00 10.16
C MET A 189 24.78 19.53 10.19
N ARG A 190 25.22 20.15 11.29
CA ARG A 190 25.33 21.62 11.41
C ARG A 190 26.29 22.20 10.37
N ASP A 191 27.42 21.54 10.16
CA ASP A 191 28.43 22.00 9.19
C ASP A 191 27.93 21.83 7.76
N VAL A 192 27.23 20.73 7.48
CA VAL A 192 26.60 20.49 6.18
C VAL A 192 25.57 21.56 5.84
N VAL A 193 24.70 21.92 6.80
CA VAL A 193 23.68 22.96 6.60
C VAL A 193 24.31 24.35 6.41
N ARG A 194 25.46 24.63 7.03
CA ARG A 194 26.17 25.92 6.88
C ARG A 194 26.99 26.00 5.58
N THR A 195 27.50 24.88 5.10
CA THR A 195 28.37 24.82 3.91
C THR A 195 27.61 25.23 2.65
N ASN A 196 28.08 26.29 1.99
CA ASN A 196 27.53 26.75 0.70
C ASN A 196 28.12 25.96 -0.49
N ARG A 197 27.62 26.22 -1.70
CA ARG A 197 28.08 25.54 -2.93
C ARG A 197 29.59 25.70 -3.16
N LYS A 198 30.12 26.91 -3.02
CA LYS A 198 31.54 27.22 -3.28
C LYS A 198 32.48 26.48 -2.31
N ASN A 199 32.03 26.27 -1.08
CA ASN A 199 32.78 25.61 -0.01
C ASN A 199 32.53 24.10 0.06
N THR A 200 31.69 23.56 -0.82
CA THR A 200 31.43 22.12 -0.86
C THR A 200 32.64 21.40 -1.46
N ARG A 201 33.24 20.51 -0.66
CA ARG A 201 34.39 19.67 -1.06
C ARG A 201 34.01 18.18 -1.06
N PRO A 202 34.65 17.36 -1.91
CA PRO A 202 34.51 15.91 -1.83
C PRO A 202 35.02 15.38 -0.49
N GLU A 203 34.47 14.26 -0.03
CA GLU A 203 35.05 13.49 1.07
C GLU A 203 36.43 12.91 0.63
N PRO A 204 37.29 12.46 1.57
CA PRO A 204 38.55 11.83 1.21
C PRO A 204 38.34 10.64 0.27
N TYR A 205 39.16 10.56 -0.78
CA TYR A 205 39.10 9.45 -1.72
C TYR A 205 39.57 8.16 -1.04
N GLU A 206 38.81 7.10 -1.22
CA GLU A 206 39.18 5.74 -0.83
C GLU A 206 39.14 4.84 -2.07
N PRO A 207 40.17 4.01 -2.31
CA PRO A 207 40.07 2.92 -3.25
C PRO A 207 38.85 2.07 -2.90
N ASP A 208 38.03 1.77 -3.90
CA ASP A 208 36.78 1.08 -3.69
C ASP A 208 35.78 1.82 -2.74
N GLY A 209 35.87 3.15 -2.64
CA GLY A 209 34.92 4.03 -1.95
C GLY A 209 33.80 4.61 -2.82
N LEU A 210 32.95 5.47 -2.24
CA LEU A 210 31.82 6.12 -2.95
C LEU A 210 32.20 7.46 -3.59
N VAL A 211 33.37 7.98 -3.24
CA VAL A 211 33.89 9.26 -3.72
C VAL A 211 34.42 9.11 -5.14
N ALA A 212 34.17 10.10 -5.99
CA ALA A 212 34.73 10.15 -7.34
C ALA A 212 36.26 10.32 -7.29
N ALA A 213 36.99 9.54 -8.09
CA ALA A 213 38.45 9.64 -8.17
C ALA A 213 38.93 11.01 -8.70
N ASP A 214 38.17 11.60 -9.62
CA ASP A 214 38.42 12.92 -10.20
C ASP A 214 37.11 13.74 -10.19
N PRO A 215 36.79 14.37 -9.04
CA PRO A 215 35.52 15.06 -8.85
C PRO A 215 35.48 16.43 -9.53
N ASP A 216 34.37 16.73 -10.19
CA ASP A 216 34.07 18.04 -10.76
C ASP A 216 33.72 19.07 -9.67
N PRO A 217 33.77 20.38 -9.98
CA PRO A 217 33.25 21.42 -9.10
C PRO A 217 31.78 21.18 -8.72
N ALA A 218 31.44 21.49 -7.47
CA ALA A 218 30.08 21.28 -6.96
C ALA A 218 29.06 22.19 -7.66
N THR A 219 28.08 21.59 -8.34
CA THR A 219 26.94 22.32 -8.94
C THR A 219 25.88 22.68 -7.90
N ILE A 220 25.73 21.85 -6.87
CA ILE A 220 24.88 22.07 -5.70
C ILE A 220 25.65 21.67 -4.42
N SER A 221 25.26 22.23 -3.27
CA SER A 221 25.80 21.83 -1.97
C SER A 221 25.11 20.57 -1.42
N ARG A 222 25.72 19.90 -0.45
CA ARG A 222 25.06 18.78 0.28
C ARG A 222 23.74 19.22 0.92
N ARG A 223 23.65 20.43 1.48
CA ARG A 223 22.38 20.97 2.00
C ARG A 223 21.33 21.14 0.90
N GLY A 224 21.75 21.57 -0.28
CA GLY A 224 20.85 21.73 -1.42
C GLY A 224 20.34 20.38 -1.92
N ALA A 225 21.19 19.35 -1.95
CA ALA A 225 20.77 18.00 -2.28
C ALA A 225 19.78 17.44 -1.24
N LEU A 226 20.05 17.62 0.07
CA LEU A 226 19.12 17.22 1.12
C LEU A 226 17.80 17.99 1.06
N ALA A 227 17.83 19.29 0.78
CA ALA A 227 16.64 20.11 0.61
C ALA A 227 15.82 19.68 -0.62
N LEU A 228 16.48 19.31 -1.73
CA LEU A 228 15.80 18.81 -2.92
C LEU A 228 15.11 17.47 -2.66
N VAL A 229 15.83 16.52 -2.06
CA VAL A 229 15.29 15.18 -1.75
C VAL A 229 14.19 15.26 -0.70
N GLY A 230 14.45 15.98 0.40
CA GLY A 230 13.49 16.19 1.48
C GLY A 230 12.28 17.02 1.04
N GLY A 231 12.48 18.04 0.21
CA GLY A 231 11.40 18.82 -0.39
C GLY A 231 10.54 18.00 -1.34
N GLY A 232 11.15 17.14 -2.16
CA GLY A 232 10.42 16.19 -3.01
C GLY A 232 9.61 15.18 -2.19
N ALA A 233 10.20 14.62 -1.13
CA ALA A 233 9.51 13.71 -0.22
C ALA A 233 8.35 14.40 0.51
N LEU A 234 8.55 15.64 1.00
CA LEU A 234 7.51 16.45 1.62
C LEU A 234 6.39 16.80 0.65
N PHE A 235 6.73 17.18 -0.59
CA PHE A 235 5.74 17.44 -1.64
C PHE A 235 4.85 16.21 -1.88
N ILE A 236 5.47 15.03 -2.04
CA ILE A 236 4.73 13.76 -2.19
C ILE A 236 3.88 13.47 -0.95
N ALA A 237 4.40 13.74 0.25
CA ALA A 237 3.64 13.56 1.50
C ALA A 237 2.38 14.43 1.54
N VAL A 238 2.49 15.71 1.14
CA VAL A 238 1.37 16.64 1.11
C VAL A 238 0.29 16.20 0.13
N ILE A 239 0.67 15.85 -1.11
CA ILE A 239 -0.32 15.43 -2.12
C ILE A 239 -0.94 14.07 -1.77
N THR A 240 -0.19 13.18 -1.12
CA THR A 240 -0.68 11.86 -0.70
C THR A 240 -1.59 11.97 0.53
N ALA A 241 -1.27 12.81 1.52
CA ALA A 241 -2.11 12.96 2.71
C ALA A 241 -3.56 13.37 2.36
N GLY A 242 -3.74 14.11 1.27
CA GLY A 242 -5.05 14.51 0.75
C GLY A 242 -5.99 13.36 0.39
N GLN A 243 -5.46 12.25 -0.13
CA GLN A 243 -6.28 11.10 -0.55
C GLN A 243 -6.70 10.22 0.63
N THR A 244 -5.89 10.18 1.69
CA THR A 244 -6.12 9.31 2.85
C THR A 244 -6.95 10.01 3.93
N ILE A 245 -6.69 11.28 4.23
CA ILE A 245 -7.35 12.00 5.33
C ILE A 245 -8.71 12.57 4.87
N GLY A 246 -8.79 13.10 3.65
CA GLY A 246 -9.98 13.76 3.14
C GLY A 246 -10.22 15.15 3.74
N GLY A 247 -11.42 15.71 3.53
CA GLY A 247 -11.73 17.09 3.93
C GLY A 247 -10.95 18.13 3.13
N ILE A 248 -10.45 19.19 3.79
CA ILE A 248 -9.71 20.28 3.13
C ILE A 248 -8.43 19.76 2.46
N THR A 249 -7.79 18.73 3.03
CA THR A 249 -6.56 18.17 2.45
C THR A 249 -6.82 17.48 1.11
N ARG A 250 -8.06 17.10 0.78
CA ARG A 250 -8.40 16.47 -0.51
C ARG A 250 -8.04 17.34 -1.71
N GLN A 251 -8.09 18.66 -1.56
CA GLN A 251 -7.68 19.62 -2.60
C GLN A 251 -6.19 19.52 -2.95
N ALA A 252 -5.37 18.99 -2.03
CA ALA A 252 -3.94 18.79 -2.27
C ALA A 252 -3.64 17.52 -3.07
N ALA A 253 -4.59 16.59 -3.27
CA ALA A 253 -4.41 15.35 -4.03
C ALA A 253 -4.35 15.56 -5.56
N LEU A 254 -3.61 16.58 -5.97
CA LEU A 254 -3.30 16.92 -7.35
C LEU A 254 -2.57 15.75 -8.00
N LEU A 255 -2.94 15.38 -9.23
CA LEU A 255 -2.37 14.29 -10.03
C LEU A 255 -2.73 12.85 -9.60
N LEU A 256 -3.58 12.68 -8.59
CA LEU A 256 -4.05 11.35 -8.17
C LEU A 256 -5.45 11.04 -8.74
N PRO A 257 -5.71 9.82 -9.26
CA PRO A 257 -6.96 9.49 -9.94
C PRO A 257 -8.25 9.71 -9.13
N ARG A 258 -8.13 9.82 -7.80
CA ARG A 258 -9.25 9.86 -6.83
C ARG A 258 -9.24 11.07 -5.90
N GLY A 259 -8.41 12.08 -6.21
CA GLY A 259 -8.35 13.34 -5.48
C GLY A 259 -9.45 14.34 -5.84
N LEU A 260 -10.13 14.15 -6.97
CA LEU A 260 -11.15 15.07 -7.47
C LEU A 260 -12.55 14.66 -6.97
N SER A 261 -13.20 15.55 -6.22
CA SER A 261 -14.64 15.46 -5.93
C SER A 261 -15.41 15.58 -7.24
N ARG A 262 -16.44 14.74 -7.42
CA ARG A 262 -17.21 14.60 -8.66
C ARG A 262 -18.51 15.46 -8.64
N GLY A 263 -18.72 16.26 -7.59
CA GLY A 263 -19.97 16.96 -7.27
C GLY A 263 -20.17 17.20 -5.76
N SER A 264 -21.36 17.64 -5.36
CA SER A 264 -21.73 17.90 -3.94
C SER A 264 -22.84 16.99 -3.42
N GLY A 265 -23.20 15.95 -4.18
CA GLY A 265 -24.28 15.04 -3.83
C GLY A 265 -23.91 14.06 -2.71
N PRO A 266 -24.89 13.44 -2.04
CA PRO A 266 -24.65 12.52 -0.92
C PRO A 266 -23.87 11.26 -1.31
N ASN A 267 -23.92 10.89 -2.59
CA ASN A 267 -23.16 9.77 -3.17
C ASN A 267 -21.87 10.23 -3.87
N ASP A 268 -21.49 11.50 -3.75
CA ASP A 268 -20.37 12.07 -4.49
C ASP A 268 -19.02 11.86 -3.78
N PHE A 269 -18.61 10.60 -3.71
CA PHE A 269 -17.31 10.21 -3.22
C PHE A 269 -16.72 9.09 -4.08
N ALA A 270 -15.41 8.85 -3.91
CA ALA A 270 -14.64 8.00 -4.79
C ALA A 270 -15.20 6.56 -4.88
N VAL A 271 -15.30 6.08 -6.12
CA VAL A 271 -15.76 4.73 -6.46
C VAL A 271 -14.56 3.93 -6.96
N ASN A 272 -14.33 2.74 -6.38
CA ASN A 272 -13.28 1.84 -6.86
C ASN A 272 -13.64 1.15 -8.17
N ARG A 273 -14.81 0.52 -8.18
CA ARG A 273 -15.33 -0.28 -9.29
C ARG A 273 -16.77 0.13 -9.52
N THR A 274 -17.11 0.62 -10.70
CA THR A 274 -18.48 1.05 -11.02
C THR A 274 -19.41 -0.14 -11.23
N ALA A 275 -20.72 0.08 -11.14
CA ALA A 275 -21.75 -0.89 -11.50
C ALA A 275 -21.59 -1.36 -12.95
N ALA A 276 -21.30 -0.42 -13.86
CA ALA A 276 -21.02 -0.74 -15.26
C ALA A 276 -19.80 -1.66 -15.42
N ALA A 277 -18.68 -1.36 -14.76
CA ALA A 277 -17.48 -2.21 -14.81
C ALA A 277 -17.71 -3.60 -14.20
N ALA A 278 -18.57 -3.68 -13.18
CA ALA A 278 -18.99 -4.94 -12.56
C ALA A 278 -20.10 -5.67 -13.34
N ARG A 279 -20.61 -5.10 -14.44
CA ARG A 279 -21.77 -5.62 -15.21
C ARG A 279 -23.01 -5.83 -14.35
N ILE A 280 -23.24 -4.91 -13.42
CA ILE A 280 -24.46 -4.85 -12.62
C ILE A 280 -25.53 -4.15 -13.45
N THR A 281 -26.62 -4.88 -13.68
CA THR A 281 -27.77 -4.40 -14.45
C THR A 281 -28.97 -4.16 -13.52
N PRO A 282 -29.94 -3.33 -13.94
CA PRO A 282 -31.12 -3.05 -13.13
C PRO A 282 -31.95 -4.29 -12.76
N ASP A 283 -31.96 -5.34 -13.57
CA ASP A 283 -32.63 -6.61 -13.27
C ASP A 283 -32.02 -7.36 -12.08
N LEU A 284 -30.71 -7.20 -11.84
CA LEU A 284 -30.00 -7.82 -10.70
C LEU A 284 -30.21 -7.06 -9.39
N THR A 285 -30.59 -5.77 -9.45
CA THR A 285 -30.59 -4.85 -8.29
C THR A 285 -31.91 -4.13 -8.06
N GLY A 286 -32.87 -4.26 -8.98
CA GLY A 286 -34.20 -3.65 -8.92
C GLY A 286 -35.19 -4.44 -8.07
N GLU A 287 -36.49 -4.36 -8.40
CA GLU A 287 -37.59 -4.89 -7.58
C GLU A 287 -37.54 -6.41 -7.33
N LYS A 288 -36.91 -7.16 -8.25
CA LYS A 288 -36.75 -8.60 -8.14
C LYS A 288 -35.56 -9.02 -7.28
N TRP A 289 -34.69 -8.08 -6.90
CA TRP A 289 -33.56 -8.39 -6.03
C TRP A 289 -34.05 -8.94 -4.68
N ARG A 290 -33.31 -9.93 -4.18
CA ARG A 290 -33.54 -10.54 -2.88
C ARG A 290 -32.21 -10.74 -2.16
N LEU A 291 -32.24 -10.56 -0.85
CA LEU A 291 -31.20 -10.99 0.06
C LEU A 291 -31.54 -12.36 0.63
N THR A 292 -30.66 -13.33 0.44
CA THR A 292 -30.79 -14.66 1.03
C THR A 292 -29.86 -14.81 2.23
N LEU A 293 -30.43 -15.07 3.41
CA LEU A 293 -29.70 -15.39 4.63
C LEU A 293 -29.72 -16.90 4.87
N THR A 294 -28.56 -17.51 5.09
CA THR A 294 -28.41 -18.94 5.42
C THR A 294 -27.60 -19.15 6.69
N GLY A 295 -27.59 -20.38 7.20
CA GLY A 295 -26.84 -20.77 8.39
C GLY A 295 -27.70 -21.52 9.41
N GLY A 296 -28.93 -21.06 9.62
CA GLY A 296 -29.92 -21.73 10.46
C GLY A 296 -30.73 -22.82 9.73
N PRO A 297 -31.80 -23.32 10.36
CA PRO A 297 -32.53 -24.50 9.89
C PRO A 297 -33.26 -24.29 8.55
N LYS A 298 -33.59 -23.04 8.20
CA LYS A 298 -34.25 -22.69 6.93
C LYS A 298 -33.69 -21.36 6.41
N PRO A 299 -33.47 -21.22 5.09
CA PRO A 299 -33.10 -19.94 4.49
C PRO A 299 -34.18 -18.88 4.74
N VAL A 300 -33.74 -17.64 4.99
CA VAL A 300 -34.61 -16.46 5.07
C VAL A 300 -34.36 -15.60 3.84
N VAL A 301 -35.42 -15.20 3.15
CA VAL A 301 -35.34 -14.38 1.93
C VAL A 301 -36.04 -13.07 2.18
N LEU A 302 -35.33 -11.95 2.00
CA LEU A 302 -35.82 -10.60 2.25
C LEU A 302 -35.74 -9.77 0.98
N ASP A 303 -36.73 -8.92 0.73
CA ASP A 303 -36.62 -7.85 -0.26
C ASP A 303 -36.15 -6.54 0.40
N ARG A 304 -35.91 -5.53 -0.43
CA ARG A 304 -35.43 -4.21 0.04
C ARG A 304 -36.47 -3.52 0.94
N ALA A 305 -37.76 -3.63 0.62
CA ALA A 305 -38.82 -3.00 1.39
C ALA A 305 -38.85 -3.54 2.82
N THR A 306 -38.75 -4.87 2.98
CA THR A 306 -38.65 -5.54 4.27
C THR A 306 -37.43 -5.06 5.05
N LEU A 307 -36.25 -5.02 4.41
CA LEU A 307 -35.02 -4.52 5.06
C LEU A 307 -35.12 -3.06 5.51
N THR A 308 -35.83 -2.22 4.76
CA THR A 308 -36.03 -0.80 5.10
C THR A 308 -36.98 -0.63 6.29
N ALA A 309 -37.94 -1.55 6.46
CA ALA A 309 -38.88 -1.56 7.57
C ALA A 309 -38.29 -2.14 8.87
N MET A 310 -37.14 -2.82 8.81
CA MET A 310 -36.42 -3.29 10.00
C MET A 310 -35.81 -2.12 10.78
N THR A 311 -35.45 -2.37 12.04
CA THR A 311 -34.70 -1.40 12.86
C THR A 311 -33.39 -1.00 12.18
N GLN A 312 -33.29 0.29 11.83
CA GLN A 312 -32.10 0.86 11.20
C GLN A 312 -31.10 1.34 12.26
N HIS A 313 -29.80 1.19 11.96
CA HIS A 313 -28.70 1.79 12.71
C HIS A 313 -27.89 2.69 11.79
N THR A 314 -27.35 3.78 12.34
CA THR A 314 -26.53 4.74 11.61
C THR A 314 -25.15 4.83 12.23
N ALA A 315 -24.11 4.70 11.41
CA ALA A 315 -22.72 4.78 11.84
C ALA A 315 -21.88 5.61 10.87
N ARG A 316 -20.98 6.43 11.41
CA ARG A 316 -20.02 7.20 10.61
C ARG A 316 -18.71 6.44 10.48
N LEU A 317 -18.46 5.84 9.33
CA LEU A 317 -17.37 4.88 9.13
C LEU A 317 -16.54 5.17 7.88
N PRO A 318 -15.20 4.96 7.95
CA PRO A 318 -14.35 5.10 6.79
C PRO A 318 -14.44 3.87 5.88
N ILE A 319 -14.43 4.11 4.57
CA ILE A 319 -14.02 3.11 3.58
C ILE A 319 -12.58 3.43 3.20
N ALA A 320 -11.67 2.51 3.52
CA ALA A 320 -10.26 2.60 3.14
C ALA A 320 -9.94 1.62 2.04
N CYS A 321 -9.49 2.15 0.90
CA CYS A 321 -9.14 1.37 -0.25
C CYS A 321 -7.69 0.88 -0.18
N VAL A 322 -7.45 -0.28 -0.78
CA VAL A 322 -6.14 -0.93 -0.90
C VAL A 322 -5.15 -0.09 -1.73
N GLU A 323 -5.63 0.91 -2.47
CA GLU A 323 -4.76 1.84 -3.21
C GLU A 323 -4.33 3.05 -2.36
N GLY A 324 -4.68 3.11 -1.07
CA GLY A 324 -4.18 4.12 -0.13
C GLY A 324 -5.07 5.36 0.06
N TRP A 325 -6.16 5.49 -0.71
CA TRP A 325 -7.18 6.53 -0.47
C TRP A 325 -8.30 6.04 0.45
N SER A 326 -8.97 6.99 1.11
CA SER A 326 -10.12 6.69 1.95
C SER A 326 -11.15 7.81 1.95
N THR A 327 -12.37 7.48 2.35
CA THR A 327 -13.44 8.45 2.56
C THR A 327 -14.26 8.06 3.78
N THR A 328 -14.84 9.03 4.49
CA THR A 328 -15.64 8.77 5.69
C THR A 328 -17.03 9.30 5.47
N GLU A 329 -18.00 8.41 5.47
CA GLU A 329 -19.41 8.72 5.20
C GLU A 329 -20.28 8.26 6.37
N THR A 330 -21.52 8.74 6.37
CA THR A 330 -22.55 8.30 7.31
C THR A 330 -23.38 7.20 6.64
N TRP A 331 -23.34 5.99 7.17
CA TRP A 331 -24.01 4.82 6.63
C TRP A 331 -25.22 4.45 7.47
N THR A 332 -26.32 4.12 6.83
CA THR A 332 -27.55 3.67 7.51
C THR A 332 -28.03 2.36 6.93
N GLY A 333 -28.37 1.40 7.79
CA GLY A 333 -28.87 0.09 7.37
C GLY A 333 -29.19 -0.84 8.53
N VAL A 334 -29.32 -2.13 8.21
CA VAL A 334 -29.64 -3.16 9.21
C VAL A 334 -28.35 -3.70 9.86
N PRO A 335 -28.26 -3.76 11.20
CA PRO A 335 -27.12 -4.39 11.89
C PRO A 335 -26.89 -5.84 11.47
N LEU A 336 -25.64 -6.21 11.18
CA LEU A 336 -25.32 -7.58 10.75
C LEU A 336 -25.66 -8.64 11.81
N ARG A 337 -25.46 -8.31 13.10
CA ARG A 337 -25.87 -9.18 14.22
C ARG A 337 -27.38 -9.50 14.22
N GLU A 338 -28.21 -8.57 13.77
CA GLU A 338 -29.66 -8.77 13.72
C GLU A 338 -30.05 -9.66 12.55
N LEU A 339 -29.37 -9.51 11.41
CA LEU A 339 -29.51 -10.44 10.28
C LEU A 339 -29.05 -11.86 10.66
N ALA A 340 -27.98 -11.98 11.45
CA ALA A 340 -27.51 -13.27 11.94
C ALA A 340 -28.55 -13.94 12.87
N ARG A 341 -29.12 -13.17 13.81
CA ARG A 341 -30.22 -13.63 14.67
C ARG A 341 -31.44 -14.07 13.86
N LEU A 342 -31.83 -13.29 12.85
CA LEU A 342 -32.94 -13.62 11.95
C LEU A 342 -32.68 -14.90 11.14
N ALA A 343 -31.43 -15.11 10.73
CA ALA A 343 -30.99 -16.34 10.05
C ALA A 343 -30.91 -17.56 10.99
N GLY A 344 -31.17 -17.41 12.30
CA GLY A 344 -31.08 -18.48 13.29
C GLY A 344 -29.67 -18.75 13.82
N VAL A 345 -28.72 -17.82 13.65
CA VAL A 345 -27.32 -17.95 14.08
C VAL A 345 -26.94 -16.71 14.92
N PRO A 346 -27.35 -16.61 16.18
CA PRO A 346 -27.11 -15.41 17.00
C PRO A 346 -25.63 -15.17 17.36
N GLU A 347 -24.81 -16.23 17.35
CA GLU A 347 -23.37 -16.16 17.63
C GLU A 347 -22.55 -16.74 16.47
N PRO A 348 -22.53 -16.08 15.29
CA PRO A 348 -21.78 -16.56 14.15
C PRO A 348 -20.27 -16.45 14.40
N LYS A 349 -19.53 -17.50 14.05
CA LYS A 349 -18.07 -17.50 13.98
C LYS A 349 -17.55 -16.84 12.71
N SER A 350 -18.33 -16.91 11.64
CA SER A 350 -18.06 -16.16 10.40
C SER A 350 -19.35 -15.89 9.63
N ALA A 351 -19.28 -14.95 8.68
CA ALA A 351 -20.33 -14.72 7.70
C ALA A 351 -19.73 -14.64 6.29
N PHE A 352 -20.12 -15.56 5.41
CA PHE A 352 -19.71 -15.54 4.01
C PHE A 352 -20.69 -14.75 3.17
N VAL A 353 -20.27 -13.57 2.74
CA VAL A 353 -21.06 -12.62 1.97
C VAL A 353 -20.76 -12.81 0.48
N ARG A 354 -21.80 -12.87 -0.35
CA ARG A 354 -21.67 -12.89 -1.81
C ARG A 354 -22.44 -11.74 -2.44
N SER A 355 -21.81 -11.11 -3.43
CA SER A 355 -22.41 -10.15 -4.34
C SER A 355 -23.19 -10.86 -5.44
N VAL A 356 -24.15 -10.17 -6.05
CA VAL A 356 -24.77 -10.57 -7.32
C VAL A 356 -23.87 -10.28 -8.53
N GLU A 357 -22.71 -9.66 -8.33
CA GLU A 357 -21.71 -9.47 -9.39
C GLU A 357 -21.29 -10.80 -10.02
N PRO A 358 -21.46 -10.97 -11.35
CA PRO A 358 -21.32 -12.27 -12.00
C PRO A 358 -19.88 -12.80 -12.02
N ARG A 359 -18.88 -11.91 -12.01
CA ARG A 359 -17.45 -12.27 -12.08
C ARG A 359 -16.58 -11.28 -11.32
N GLY A 360 -15.62 -11.77 -10.56
CA GLY A 360 -14.59 -10.97 -9.92
C GLY A 360 -13.97 -11.68 -8.73
N ALA A 361 -12.70 -11.43 -8.43
CA ALA A 361 -12.03 -12.01 -7.26
C ALA A 361 -12.61 -11.49 -5.93
N PHE A 362 -13.19 -10.29 -5.94
CA PHE A 362 -13.72 -9.59 -4.76
C PHE A 362 -15.26 -9.51 -4.75
N ASN A 363 -15.95 -10.38 -5.50
CA ASN A 363 -17.43 -10.46 -5.45
C ASN A 363 -17.95 -11.22 -4.21
N ARG A 364 -17.05 -11.56 -3.29
CA ARG A 364 -17.33 -12.31 -2.07
C ARG A 364 -16.30 -11.97 -1.00
N ALA A 365 -16.71 -12.05 0.26
CA ALA A 365 -15.83 -11.89 1.41
C ALA A 365 -16.37 -12.70 2.59
N THR A 366 -15.48 -13.23 3.41
CA THR A 366 -15.79 -13.83 4.70
C THR A 366 -15.46 -12.83 5.79
N LEU A 367 -16.46 -12.52 6.62
CA LEU A 367 -16.33 -11.72 7.82
C LEU A 367 -16.11 -12.65 9.02
N GLN A 368 -15.24 -12.25 9.94
CA GLN A 368 -14.99 -12.94 11.22
C GLN A 368 -16.03 -12.54 12.28
N ALA A 369 -16.12 -13.30 13.37
CA ALA A 369 -17.12 -13.14 14.41
C ALA A 369 -17.23 -11.70 14.94
N ASN A 370 -16.11 -11.09 15.35
CA ASN A 370 -16.09 -9.71 15.85
C ASN A 370 -16.57 -8.69 14.79
N GLN A 371 -16.29 -8.91 13.51
CA GLN A 371 -16.76 -8.05 12.42
C GLN A 371 -18.27 -8.16 12.21
N VAL A 372 -18.85 -9.36 12.34
CA VAL A 372 -20.31 -9.55 12.25
C VAL A 372 -21.02 -8.97 13.47
N MET A 373 -20.43 -9.17 14.66
CA MET A 373 -21.05 -8.83 15.93
C MET A 373 -20.84 -7.37 16.37
N HIS A 374 -19.94 -6.63 15.72
CA HIS A 374 -19.66 -5.24 16.06
C HIS A 374 -20.93 -4.36 15.97
N PRO A 375 -21.16 -3.43 16.91
CA PRO A 375 -22.37 -2.62 16.97
C PRO A 375 -22.66 -1.82 15.69
N ASP A 376 -21.61 -1.29 15.06
CA ASP A 376 -21.65 -0.47 13.84
C ASP A 376 -21.48 -1.26 12.53
N SER A 377 -21.46 -2.59 12.56
CA SER A 377 -21.40 -3.38 11.33
C SER A 377 -22.79 -3.50 10.69
N LEU A 378 -22.89 -3.08 9.43
CA LEU A 378 -24.16 -2.86 8.75
C LEU A 378 -24.22 -3.59 7.41
N LEU A 379 -25.43 -4.07 7.09
CA LEU A 379 -25.91 -4.11 5.72
C LEU A 379 -26.51 -2.73 5.41
N ALA A 380 -25.68 -1.83 4.89
CA ALA A 380 -26.07 -0.46 4.57
C ALA A 380 -27.01 -0.42 3.36
N LEU A 381 -28.07 0.37 3.48
CA LEU A 381 -29.07 0.63 2.44
C LEU A 381 -29.00 2.08 1.94
N ARG A 382 -28.44 2.98 2.77
CA ARG A 382 -28.34 4.42 2.55
C ARG A 382 -26.94 4.93 2.94
N VAL A 383 -26.53 6.03 2.31
CA VAL A 383 -25.32 6.78 2.62
C VAL A 383 -25.63 8.28 2.59
N ASN A 384 -25.15 9.01 3.59
CA ASN A 384 -25.35 10.46 3.73
C ASN A 384 -26.82 10.87 3.52
N ASP A 385 -27.71 10.18 4.23
CA ASP A 385 -29.17 10.37 4.19
C ASP A 385 -29.83 10.17 2.81
N ALA A 386 -29.15 9.55 1.85
CA ALA A 386 -29.72 9.17 0.55
C ALA A 386 -29.60 7.68 0.31
N ASP A 387 -30.40 7.15 -0.62
CA ASP A 387 -30.18 5.79 -1.12
C ASP A 387 -28.79 5.65 -1.72
N LEU A 388 -28.22 4.46 -1.61
CA LEU A 388 -26.99 4.12 -2.31
C LEU A 388 -27.19 4.34 -3.82
N SER A 389 -26.21 4.92 -4.48
CA SER A 389 -26.17 4.88 -5.94
C SER A 389 -25.86 3.46 -6.43
N PRO A 390 -26.14 3.14 -7.71
CA PRO A 390 -25.71 1.87 -8.31
C PRO A 390 -24.21 1.63 -8.11
N ASP A 391 -23.38 2.67 -8.26
CA ASP A 391 -21.93 2.58 -8.10
C ASP A 391 -21.47 2.36 -6.66
N HIS A 392 -22.26 2.80 -5.67
CA HIS A 392 -21.99 2.57 -4.25
C HIS A 392 -22.63 1.31 -3.69
N GLY A 393 -23.31 0.52 -4.51
CA GLY A 393 -23.77 -0.82 -4.15
C GLY A 393 -25.26 -0.95 -3.94
N PHE A 394 -26.09 -0.07 -4.49
CA PHE A 394 -27.55 -0.25 -4.50
C PHE A 394 -27.94 -1.67 -4.97
N PRO A 395 -28.82 -2.40 -4.26
CA PRO A 395 -29.63 -1.92 -3.14
C PRO A 395 -28.92 -2.03 -1.78
N ALA A 396 -27.96 -2.93 -1.61
CA ALA A 396 -27.35 -3.16 -0.30
C ALA A 396 -25.86 -3.43 -0.38
N ARG A 397 -25.12 -2.93 0.61
CA ARG A 397 -23.67 -3.16 0.75
C ARG A 397 -23.29 -3.49 2.19
N ILE A 398 -22.20 -4.21 2.36
CA ILE A 398 -21.55 -4.39 3.66
C ILE A 398 -20.76 -3.13 4.00
N ILE A 399 -20.89 -2.69 5.26
CA ILE A 399 -20.03 -1.69 5.89
C ILE A 399 -19.59 -2.22 7.26
N VAL A 400 -18.29 -2.37 7.44
CA VAL A 400 -17.68 -2.88 8.69
C VAL A 400 -16.50 -2.00 9.10
N PRO A 401 -16.40 -1.60 10.38
CA PRO A 401 -15.26 -0.84 10.90
C PRO A 401 -13.92 -1.52 10.63
N ALA A 402 -12.90 -0.72 10.28
CA ALA A 402 -11.53 -1.17 10.03
C ALA A 402 -11.37 -2.32 9.00
N LEU A 403 -12.39 -2.61 8.18
CA LEU A 403 -12.30 -3.65 7.16
C LEU A 403 -11.69 -3.09 5.86
N PRO A 404 -10.86 -3.85 5.13
CA PRO A 404 -10.44 -3.46 3.79
C PRO A 404 -11.62 -3.12 2.88
N GLY A 405 -11.51 -2.03 2.12
CA GLY A 405 -12.60 -1.55 1.26
C GLY A 405 -13.08 -2.58 0.24
N VAL A 406 -12.19 -3.49 -0.20
CA VAL A 406 -12.52 -4.60 -1.11
C VAL A 406 -13.44 -5.65 -0.48
N HIS A 407 -13.47 -5.77 0.85
CA HIS A 407 -14.33 -6.71 1.59
C HIS A 407 -15.62 -6.05 2.11
N ASN A 408 -15.78 -4.74 1.92
CA ASN A 408 -17.06 -4.04 2.11
C ASN A 408 -17.97 -4.26 0.88
N THR A 409 -18.33 -5.54 0.68
CA THR A 409 -18.99 -6.09 -0.51
C THR A 409 -20.20 -5.28 -0.94
N LYS A 410 -20.25 -4.93 -2.23
CA LYS A 410 -21.37 -4.20 -2.84
C LYS A 410 -22.34 -5.16 -3.54
N TRP A 411 -23.58 -4.70 -3.76
CA TRP A 411 -24.62 -5.46 -4.45
C TRP A 411 -24.83 -6.83 -3.80
N VAL A 412 -24.97 -6.85 -2.48
CA VAL A 412 -25.05 -8.09 -1.69
C VAL A 412 -26.27 -8.91 -2.13
N GLY A 413 -26.09 -10.20 -2.40
CA GLY A 413 -27.17 -11.12 -2.74
C GLY A 413 -27.40 -12.21 -1.70
N SER A 414 -26.35 -12.61 -0.96
CA SER A 414 -26.49 -13.60 0.11
C SER A 414 -25.50 -13.40 1.24
N ILE A 415 -25.91 -13.79 2.45
CA ILE A 415 -25.04 -13.89 3.63
C ILE A 415 -25.25 -15.28 4.26
N ASP A 416 -24.17 -16.05 4.33
CA ASP A 416 -24.13 -17.37 4.94
C ASP A 416 -23.45 -17.29 6.31
N PHE A 417 -24.23 -17.30 7.39
CA PHE A 417 -23.74 -17.24 8.76
C PHE A 417 -23.34 -18.63 9.25
N ARG A 418 -22.14 -18.77 9.78
CA ARG A 418 -21.59 -20.07 10.21
C ARG A 418 -21.29 -20.06 11.69
N SER A 419 -21.78 -21.08 12.40
CA SER A 419 -21.55 -21.27 13.84
C SER A 419 -20.31 -22.11 14.15
N ARG A 420 -19.69 -22.74 13.13
CA ARG A 420 -18.50 -23.57 13.22
C ARG A 420 -17.55 -23.31 12.07
#